data_AF-A0A2N1P8N9-F1
#
_entry.id   AF-A0A2N1P8N9-F1
#
_cell.length_a   1.000
_cell.length_b   1.000
_cell.length_c   1.000
_cell.angle_alpha   90.00
_cell.angle_beta   90.00
_cell.angle_gamma   90.00
#
_symmetry.space_group_name_H-M   'P 1'
#
loop_
_entity.id
_entity.type
_entity.pdbx_description
1 polymer ?
#
loop_
_entity_poly.entity_id
_entity_poly.type
_entity_poly.pdbx_seq_one_letter_code
_entity_poly.pdbx_strand_id
1 'polypeptide(L)'
;MPVIMVEAQVCSAIEERMPSGMADSFMPDVGEVYLWCKVTGCMDTTVIHHVWYRNGEQMADVELPVRSSSWRTWSSKQILPSWTGNWEVKITDAGGKEMKVVPFKIAAAE
;
A
#
# COMPACT_ATOMS: atom_id res chain seq x y z
N MET A 1 12.33 9.56 -22.06
CA MET A 1 12.55 8.79 -20.83
C MET A 1 11.25 8.08 -20.51
N PRO A 2 11.21 6.76 -20.31
CA PRO A 2 9.98 6.09 -19.90
C PRO A 2 9.60 6.59 -18.50
N VAL A 3 8.38 7.11 -18.37
CA VAL A 3 7.84 7.56 -17.09
C VAL A 3 7.18 6.36 -16.43
N ILE A 4 7.77 5.84 -15.37
CA ILE A 4 7.14 4.81 -14.54
C ILE A 4 6.06 5.51 -13.71
N MET A 5 4.82 5.06 -13.83
CA MET A 5 3.68 5.53 -13.04
C MET A 5 3.32 4.47 -12.01
N VAL A 6 3.25 4.90 -10.75
CA VAL A 6 2.77 4.08 -9.64
C VAL A 6 1.53 4.73 -9.05
N GLU A 7 0.40 4.08 -9.26
CA GLU A 7 -0.88 4.44 -8.65
C GLU A 7 -1.05 3.56 -7.41
N ALA A 8 -1.37 4.16 -6.27
CA ALA A 8 -1.61 3.40 -5.06
C ALA A 8 -2.69 4.07 -4.23
N GLN A 9 -3.57 3.23 -3.67
CA GLN A 9 -4.73 3.67 -2.93
C GLN A 9 -5.02 2.71 -1.79
N VAL A 10 -5.25 3.27 -0.61
CA VAL A 10 -5.75 2.53 0.54
C VAL A 10 -7.26 2.35 0.45
N CYS A 11 -7.74 1.20 0.90
CA CYS A 11 -9.14 0.80 0.85
C CYS A 11 -9.46 -0.20 1.98
N SER A 12 -10.74 -0.25 2.38
CA SER A 12 -11.19 -1.19 3.41
C SER A 12 -11.47 -2.59 2.87
N ALA A 13 -11.66 -2.73 1.56
CA ALA A 13 -11.91 -4.02 0.91
C ALA A 13 -11.38 -4.04 -0.53
N ILE A 14 -11.13 -5.22 -1.07
CA ILE A 14 -10.87 -5.42 -2.50
C ILE A 14 -11.95 -6.31 -3.09
N GLU A 15 -12.75 -5.76 -4.00
CA GLU A 15 -13.83 -6.45 -4.71
C GLU A 15 -13.47 -6.52 -6.20
N GLU A 16 -13.56 -7.71 -6.80
CA GLU A 16 -13.23 -7.91 -8.23
C GLU A 16 -11.84 -7.38 -8.67
N ARG A 17 -10.84 -7.41 -7.76
CA ARG A 17 -9.49 -6.84 -7.95
C ARG A 17 -9.44 -5.30 -8.05
N MET A 18 -10.49 -4.64 -7.59
CA MET A 18 -10.57 -3.18 -7.46
C MET A 18 -10.69 -2.78 -5.98
N PRO A 19 -10.07 -1.67 -5.58
CA PRO A 19 -10.22 -1.15 -4.22
C PRO A 19 -11.66 -0.65 -4.01
N SER A 20 -12.32 -1.16 -2.97
CA SER A 20 -13.66 -0.77 -2.53
C SER A 20 -13.57 -0.12 -1.16
N GLY A 21 -14.32 0.96 -0.94
CA GLY A 21 -14.20 1.78 0.27
C GLY A 21 -12.84 2.48 0.37
N MET A 22 -12.42 3.14 -0.71
CA MET A 22 -11.20 3.96 -0.72
C MET A 22 -11.34 5.11 0.28
N ALA A 23 -10.47 5.13 1.27
CA ALA A 23 -10.44 6.16 2.29
C ALA A 23 -9.00 6.35 2.77
N ASP A 24 -8.61 7.59 3.07
CA ASP A 24 -7.34 7.91 3.75
C ASP A 24 -7.45 7.78 5.28
N SER A 25 -8.64 7.50 5.79
CA SER A 25 -8.94 7.44 7.23
C SER A 25 -9.84 6.24 7.53
N PHE A 26 -9.40 5.33 8.39
CA PHE A 26 -10.16 4.15 8.79
C PHE A 26 -10.42 4.13 10.29
N MET A 27 -11.49 3.44 10.69
CA MET A 27 -11.76 3.14 12.09
C MET A 27 -10.77 2.10 12.62
N PRO A 28 -10.47 2.10 13.93
CA PRO A 28 -9.62 1.07 14.55
C PRO A 28 -10.25 -0.34 14.45
N ASP A 29 -11.57 -0.40 14.28
CA ASP A 29 -12.33 -1.64 14.06
C ASP A 29 -12.35 -2.09 12.60
N VAL A 30 -11.60 -1.43 11.70
CA VAL A 30 -11.51 -1.83 10.28
C VAL A 30 -11.04 -3.27 10.10
N GLY A 31 -10.26 -3.79 11.08
CA GLY A 31 -9.75 -5.16 11.11
C GLY A 31 -8.61 -5.38 10.09
N GLU A 32 -8.86 -5.12 8.81
CA GLU A 32 -7.89 -5.26 7.73
C GLU A 32 -7.94 -4.06 6.79
N VAL A 33 -6.78 -3.47 6.51
CA VAL A 33 -6.63 -2.40 5.51
C VAL A 33 -5.92 -2.98 4.31
N TYR A 34 -6.41 -2.64 3.13
CA TYR A 34 -5.83 -3.04 1.86
C TYR A 34 -5.16 -1.84 1.21
N LEU A 35 -3.92 -2.03 0.78
CA LEU A 35 -3.25 -1.12 -0.14
C LEU A 35 -3.28 -1.74 -1.53
N TRP A 36 -4.09 -1.16 -2.41
CA TRP A 36 -4.07 -1.46 -3.82
C TRP A 36 -2.99 -0.64 -4.52
N CYS A 37 -2.24 -1.27 -5.43
CA CYS A 37 -1.16 -0.67 -6.19
C CYS A 37 -1.22 -1.12 -7.65
N LYS A 38 -0.98 -0.17 -8.55
CA LYS A 38 -0.86 -0.40 -9.98
C LYS A 38 0.38 0.29 -10.50
N VAL A 39 1.31 -0.51 -10.99
CA VAL A 39 2.55 -0.06 -11.61
C VAL A 39 2.38 -0.13 -13.12
N THR A 40 2.69 0.97 -13.79
CA THR A 40 2.61 1.10 -15.25
C THR A 40 3.92 1.68 -15.79
N GLY A 41 4.40 1.17 -16.92
CA GLY A 41 5.63 1.66 -17.56
C GLY A 41 6.92 1.01 -17.03
N CYS A 42 6.84 -0.06 -16.24
CA CYS A 42 8.00 -0.91 -15.97
C CYS A 42 8.44 -1.60 -17.27
N MET A 43 9.73 -1.47 -17.59
CA MET A 43 10.40 -2.35 -18.54
C MET A 43 10.97 -3.49 -17.69
N ASP A 44 10.59 -4.72 -18.00
CA ASP A 44 11.09 -5.96 -17.36
C ASP A 44 10.53 -6.32 -15.97
N THR A 45 10.91 -7.52 -15.50
CA THR A 45 10.58 -8.05 -14.18
C THR A 45 11.20 -7.19 -13.08
N THR A 46 10.38 -6.36 -12.47
CA THR A 46 10.74 -5.50 -11.34
C THR A 46 10.17 -6.10 -10.06
N VAL A 47 10.73 -5.77 -8.91
CA VAL A 47 10.13 -6.13 -7.61
C VAL A 47 9.79 -4.82 -6.90
N ILE A 48 8.61 -4.77 -6.29
CA ILE A 48 8.23 -3.65 -5.43
C ILE A 48 8.04 -4.15 -4.01
N HIS A 49 8.35 -3.32 -3.04
CA HIS A 49 8.14 -3.60 -1.63
C HIS A 49 7.09 -2.63 -1.10
N HIS A 50 6.04 -3.19 -0.49
CA HIS A 50 5.08 -2.43 0.28
C HIS A 50 5.53 -2.43 1.74
N VAL A 51 6.16 -1.34 2.15
CA VAL A 51 6.67 -1.17 3.50
C VAL A 51 5.66 -0.36 4.30
N TRP A 52 5.04 -1.00 5.28
CA TRP A 52 4.06 -0.40 6.18
C TRP A 52 4.80 0.23 7.35
N TYR A 53 4.59 1.52 7.54
CA TYR A 53 5.11 2.27 8.66
C TYR A 53 3.95 2.76 9.53
N ARG A 54 4.17 2.74 10.84
CA ARG A 54 3.26 3.26 11.85
C ARG A 54 4.03 4.24 12.72
N ASN A 55 3.61 5.50 12.75
CA ASN A 55 4.28 6.57 13.51
C ASN A 55 5.80 6.62 13.25
N GLY A 56 6.23 6.32 12.02
CA GLY A 56 7.65 6.25 11.62
C GLY A 56 8.37 4.93 11.89
N GLU A 57 7.72 3.94 12.50
CA GLU A 57 8.27 2.61 12.74
C GLU A 57 7.80 1.60 11.69
N GLN A 58 8.73 0.89 11.04
CA GLN A 58 8.40 -0.15 10.07
C GLN A 58 7.72 -1.34 10.78
N MET A 59 6.47 -1.61 10.41
CA MET A 59 5.66 -2.69 10.96
C MET A 59 5.65 -3.94 10.07
N ALA A 60 5.81 -3.76 8.76
CA ALA A 60 5.79 -4.87 7.81
C ALA A 60 6.48 -4.46 6.51
N ASP A 61 7.11 -5.42 5.85
CA ASP A 61 7.48 -5.31 4.44
C ASP A 61 6.84 -6.47 3.67
N VAL A 62 6.30 -6.15 2.49
CA VAL A 62 5.69 -7.15 1.62
C VAL A 62 6.32 -6.99 0.24
N GLU A 63 7.13 -7.97 -0.14
CA GLU A 63 7.73 -8.05 -1.46
C GLU A 63 6.73 -8.58 -2.49
N LEU A 64 6.56 -7.84 -3.60
CA LEU A 64 5.62 -8.15 -4.67
C LEU A 64 6.32 -8.08 -6.04
N PRO A 65 6.41 -9.19 -6.77
CA PRO A 65 7.02 -9.20 -8.10
C PRO A 65 6.09 -8.60 -9.15
N VAL A 66 6.61 -7.63 -9.90
CA VAL A 66 6.00 -6.98 -11.06
C VAL A 66 6.56 -7.62 -12.33
N ARG A 67 5.75 -8.42 -13.02
CA ARG A 67 6.20 -9.20 -14.18
C ARG A 67 5.74 -8.64 -15.53
N SER A 68 5.15 -7.45 -15.55
CA SER A 68 4.60 -6.87 -16.79
C SER A 68 4.63 -5.34 -16.75
N SER A 69 4.56 -4.73 -17.93
CA SER A 69 4.51 -3.28 -18.10
C SER A 69 3.28 -2.63 -17.47
N SER A 70 2.21 -3.39 -17.25
CA SER A 70 1.06 -3.01 -16.43
C SER A 70 0.79 -4.15 -15.46
N TRP A 71 1.08 -3.92 -14.18
CA TRP A 71 0.88 -4.92 -13.12
C TRP A 71 0.04 -4.32 -12.01
N ARG A 72 -0.96 -5.07 -11.58
CA ARG A 72 -1.83 -4.71 -10.46
C ARG A 72 -1.54 -5.68 -9.35
N THR A 73 -1.21 -5.14 -8.19
CA THR A 73 -0.92 -5.91 -6.99
C THR A 73 -1.54 -5.21 -5.78
N TRP A 74 -1.75 -5.95 -4.72
CA TRP A 74 -2.28 -5.39 -3.49
C TRP A 74 -1.66 -6.12 -2.30
N SER A 75 -1.54 -5.39 -1.20
CA SER A 75 -1.17 -5.97 0.09
C SER A 75 -2.26 -5.67 1.08
N SER A 76 -2.66 -6.66 1.87
CA SER A 76 -3.48 -6.43 3.04
C SER A 76 -2.61 -6.41 4.29
N LYS A 77 -3.03 -5.65 5.28
CA LYS A 77 -2.45 -5.68 6.62
C LYS A 77 -3.58 -5.66 7.63
N GLN A 78 -3.57 -6.66 8.51
CA GLN A 78 -4.44 -6.65 9.67
C GLN A 78 -4.02 -5.52 10.61
N ILE A 79 -4.92 -4.57 10.82
CA ILE A 79 -4.73 -3.44 11.73
C ILE A 79 -5.53 -3.75 13.00
N LEU A 80 -4.83 -3.84 14.12
CA LEU A 80 -5.47 -4.05 15.42
C LEU A 80 -6.16 -2.77 15.91
N PRO A 81 -7.21 -2.87 16.73
CA PRO A 81 -7.86 -1.68 17.29
C PRO A 81 -6.94 -0.87 18.22
N SER A 82 -5.87 -1.47 18.75
CA SER A 82 -4.81 -0.78 19.50
C SER A 82 -3.79 -0.06 18.61
N TRP A 83 -3.85 -0.26 17.29
CA TRP A 83 -2.87 0.23 16.32
C TRP A 83 -3.35 1.52 15.64
N THR A 84 -3.71 2.49 16.47
CA THR A 84 -4.25 3.78 16.04
C THR A 84 -3.13 4.80 15.81
N GLY A 85 -3.42 5.85 15.05
CA GLY A 85 -2.46 6.91 14.74
C GLY A 85 -2.13 7.02 13.25
N ASN A 86 -0.95 7.56 12.95
CA ASN A 86 -0.54 7.86 11.60
C ASN A 86 0.14 6.64 10.99
N TRP A 87 -0.35 6.24 9.83
CA TRP A 87 0.22 5.16 9.05
C TRP A 87 0.66 5.67 7.69
N GLU A 88 1.67 5.03 7.14
CA GLU A 88 2.11 5.33 5.78
C GLU A 88 2.60 4.04 5.14
N VAL A 89 2.19 3.79 3.90
CA VAL A 89 2.74 2.70 3.12
C VAL A 89 3.67 3.27 2.08
N LYS A 90 4.94 2.90 2.18
CA LYS A 90 5.95 3.24 1.20
C LYS A 90 6.07 2.12 0.19
N ILE A 91 5.97 2.48 -1.07
CA ILE A 91 6.17 1.59 -2.20
C ILE A 91 7.56 1.90 -2.74
N THR A 92 8.48 0.98 -2.52
CA THR A 92 9.85 1.07 -3.01
C THR A 92 10.08 0.04 -4.10
N ASP A 93 10.99 0.35 -5.00
CA ASP A 93 11.51 -0.61 -5.97
C ASP A 93 12.50 -1.61 -5.33
N ALA A 94 12.89 -2.65 -6.05
CA ALA A 94 13.99 -3.56 -5.72
C ALA A 94 15.30 -2.82 -5.39
N GLY A 95 15.54 -1.67 -6.04
CA GLY A 95 16.68 -0.80 -5.74
C GLY A 95 16.54 0.06 -4.48
N GLY A 96 15.47 -0.12 -3.68
CA GLY A 96 15.18 0.72 -2.51
C GLY A 96 14.72 2.14 -2.87
N LYS A 97 14.45 2.41 -4.14
CA LYS A 97 13.99 3.72 -4.60
C LYS A 97 12.52 3.89 -4.24
N GLU A 98 12.21 4.89 -3.44
CA GLU A 98 10.83 5.29 -3.14
C GLU A 98 10.12 5.73 -4.44
N MET A 99 9.09 4.99 -4.83
CA MET A 99 8.26 5.29 -5.99
C MET A 99 7.00 6.06 -5.57
N LYS A 100 6.37 5.64 -4.48
CA LYS A 100 5.13 6.25 -3.98
C LYS A 100 5.04 6.08 -2.47
N VAL A 101 4.45 7.07 -1.81
CA VAL A 101 4.08 6.98 -0.39
C VAL A 101 2.59 7.28 -0.28
N VAL A 102 1.88 6.42 0.43
CA VAL A 102 0.45 6.58 0.70
C VAL A 102 0.26 6.72 2.20
N PRO A 103 0.14 7.96 2.71
CA PRO A 103 -0.23 8.19 4.09
C PRO A 103 -1.71 7.89 4.30
N PHE A 104 -2.03 7.27 5.42
CA PHE A 104 -3.40 7.06 5.89
C PHE A 104 -3.45 7.15 7.42
N LYS A 105 -4.63 7.31 7.99
CA LYS A 105 -4.81 7.45 9.43
C LYS A 105 -5.76 6.38 9.94
N ILE A 106 -5.43 5.83 11.09
CA ILE A 106 -6.35 5.00 11.87
C ILE A 106 -6.87 5.85 13.02
N ALA A 107 -8.17 6.09 13.05
CA ALA A 107 -8.83 6.81 14.13
C ALA A 107 -8.59 6.09 15.46
N ALA A 108 -8.51 6.86 16.55
CA ALA A 108 -8.55 6.27 17.89
C ALA A 108 -9.98 5.79 18.18
N ALA A 109 -10.12 4.64 18.83
CA ALA A 109 -11.41 4.25 19.41
C ALA A 109 -11.63 5.20 20.59
N GLU A 110 -12.63 6.07 20.50
CA GLU A 110 -13.09 6.88 21.63
C GLU A 110 -13.89 6.03 22.63
#